data_AF-A0A4V1LGS1-F1
#
_entry.id   AF-A0A4V1LGS1-F1
#
_cell.length_a   1.000
_cell.length_b   1.000
_cell.length_c   1.000
_cell.angle_alpha   90.00
_cell.angle_beta   90.00
_cell.angle_gamma   90.00
#
_symmetry.space_group_name_H-M   'P 1'
#
loop_
_entity.id
_entity.type
_entity.pdbx_description
1 polymer ?
#
loop_
_entity_poly.entity_id
_entity_poly.type
_entity_poly.pdbx_seq_one_letter_code
_entity_poly.pdbx_strand_id
1 'polypeptide(L)'
;MSTALAAVPSFAEELEEDELVAEEEMIFEEEEEEEEEEIIIVPTFSDVGVDYFAFGAIEYLAGLGLLEGSNGKFNPKAPIKRSEIAKIIALDKGYKAPPSYVIKARDITTKHWAYDYMAALEREKVLVGSDGLIRPNDNITRAELAVLLNRAYNYAQPPRFYSFTDVRHSHWAYHSINKLATNGITAQGGSAFNPNAQVTRAEFALFLARTLDDRFKH
;
A
#
# COMPACT_ATOMS: atom_id res chain seq x y z
N MET A 1 -12.82 -27.85 90.12
CA MET A 1 -12.83 -26.37 89.98
C MET A 1 -11.41 -25.88 90.21
N SER A 2 -10.58 -25.96 89.18
CA SER A 2 -9.15 -25.64 89.28
C SER A 2 -8.82 -24.55 88.28
N THR A 3 -8.28 -23.48 88.83
CA THR A 3 -7.93 -22.22 88.19
C THR A 3 -6.61 -22.37 87.42
N ALA A 4 -6.50 -21.51 86.41
CA ALA A 4 -5.42 -21.31 85.45
C ALA A 4 -3.99 -21.27 86.01
N LEU A 5 -3.04 -21.66 85.16
CA LEU A 5 -1.64 -21.23 85.21
C LEU A 5 -1.22 -20.76 83.81
N ALA A 6 -0.51 -19.65 83.78
CA ALA A 6 -0.19 -18.82 82.62
C ALA A 6 0.89 -19.39 81.69
N ALA A 7 0.93 -18.87 80.46
CA ALA A 7 2.16 -18.63 79.71
C ALA A 7 1.93 -17.41 78.79
N VAL A 8 2.80 -16.41 78.92
CA VAL A 8 2.83 -15.20 78.08
C VAL A 8 3.69 -15.51 76.85
N PRO A 9 3.25 -15.19 75.61
CA PRO A 9 4.12 -15.31 74.45
C PRO A 9 5.12 -14.15 74.39
N SER A 10 6.31 -14.47 73.92
CA SER A 10 7.47 -13.60 73.70
C SER A 10 7.20 -12.57 72.60
N PHE A 11 7.28 -11.28 72.94
CA PHE A 11 7.00 -10.11 72.09
C PHE A 11 8.11 -9.78 71.06
N ALA A 12 9.05 -10.70 70.80
CA ALA A 12 10.24 -10.42 69.98
C ALA A 12 10.29 -11.17 68.64
N GLU A 13 9.38 -12.09 68.38
CA GLU A 13 9.40 -12.94 67.17
C GLU A 13 8.35 -12.52 66.13
N GLU A 14 7.39 -11.67 66.53
CA GLU A 14 6.29 -11.17 65.70
C GLU A 14 6.67 -9.91 64.89
N LEU A 15 7.86 -9.34 65.14
CA LEU A 15 8.36 -8.12 64.47
C LEU A 15 9.24 -8.41 63.25
N GLU A 16 9.70 -9.64 63.04
CA GLU A 16 10.51 -10.01 61.86
C GLU A 16 9.67 -10.54 60.69
N GLU A 17 8.48 -11.11 60.93
CA GLU A 17 7.62 -11.62 59.83
C GLU A 17 6.82 -10.51 59.14
N ASP A 18 6.39 -9.45 59.85
CA ASP A 18 5.66 -8.32 59.26
C ASP A 18 6.54 -7.46 58.33
N GLU A 19 7.86 -7.42 58.55
CA GLU A 19 8.81 -6.68 57.72
C GLU A 19 9.06 -7.40 56.37
N LEU A 20 9.01 -8.75 56.36
CA LEU A 20 9.19 -9.58 55.17
C LEU A 20 7.98 -9.56 54.22
N VAL A 21 6.76 -9.49 54.75
CA VAL A 21 5.53 -9.37 53.93
C VAL A 21 5.42 -7.98 53.30
N ALA A 22 5.88 -6.94 54.01
CA ALA A 22 5.98 -5.60 53.46
C ALA A 22 7.02 -5.53 52.33
N GLU A 23 8.16 -6.21 52.45
CA GLU A 23 9.17 -6.27 51.38
C GLU A 23 8.71 -7.07 50.15
N GLU A 24 7.94 -8.16 50.29
CA GLU A 24 7.39 -8.90 49.15
C GLU A 24 6.24 -8.15 48.44
N GLU A 25 5.39 -7.42 49.16
CA GLU A 25 4.40 -6.51 48.55
C GLU A 25 5.07 -5.29 47.88
N MET A 26 6.21 -4.83 48.38
CA MET A 26 7.01 -3.76 47.76
C MET A 26 7.75 -4.17 46.47
N ILE A 27 7.78 -5.46 46.10
CA ILE A 27 8.37 -5.93 44.84
C ILE A 27 7.32 -6.02 43.71
N PHE A 28 6.03 -5.88 44.02
CA PHE A 28 4.94 -6.05 43.04
C PHE A 28 4.30 -4.74 42.55
N GLU A 29 4.85 -3.60 42.97
CA GLU A 29 4.55 -2.26 42.43
C GLU A 29 5.78 -1.68 41.71
N GLU A 30 6.51 -2.49 40.93
CA GLU A 30 7.11 -1.94 39.72
C GLU A 30 5.94 -1.69 38.76
N GLU A 31 5.26 -0.56 38.94
CA GLU A 31 4.47 0.05 37.88
C GLU A 31 5.41 0.16 36.67
N GLU A 32 5.22 -0.71 35.68
CA GLU A 32 5.68 -0.49 34.32
C GLU A 32 5.05 0.84 33.87
N GLU A 33 5.70 1.96 34.20
CA GLU A 33 5.54 3.20 33.47
C GLU A 33 6.04 2.91 32.06
N GLU A 34 5.14 2.37 31.22
CA GLU A 34 5.33 2.34 29.78
C GLU A 34 5.43 3.79 29.34
N GLU A 35 6.66 4.31 29.24
CA GLU A 35 6.93 5.57 28.56
C GLU A 35 6.38 5.42 27.13
N GLU A 36 5.23 6.06 26.86
CA GLU A 36 4.68 6.16 25.51
C GLU A 36 5.69 6.93 24.66
N GLU A 37 6.63 6.22 24.01
CA GLU A 37 7.54 6.82 23.05
C GLU A 37 6.71 7.46 21.94
N GLU A 38 6.70 8.79 21.87
CA GLU A 38 6.08 9.52 20.78
C GLU A 38 6.79 9.14 19.47
N ILE A 39 6.16 8.28 18.67
CA ILE A 39 6.70 7.90 17.36
C ILE A 39 6.62 9.12 16.45
N ILE A 40 7.76 9.81 16.27
CA ILE A 40 7.88 10.92 15.33
C ILE A 40 7.89 10.35 13.91
N ILE A 41 6.76 10.43 13.22
CA ILE A 41 6.66 10.07 11.81
C ILE A 41 7.22 11.23 10.97
N VAL A 42 8.38 11.03 10.37
CA VAL A 42 8.98 11.97 9.41
C VAL A 42 8.62 11.53 7.99
N PRO A 43 7.80 12.30 7.24
CA PRO A 43 7.47 11.96 5.86
C PRO A 43 8.71 11.86 4.96
N THR A 44 8.73 10.87 4.08
CA THR A 44 9.79 10.73 3.06
C THR A 44 9.78 11.92 2.09
N PHE A 45 8.59 12.50 1.85
CA PHE A 45 8.39 13.59 0.90
C PHE A 45 7.83 14.83 1.58
N SER A 46 8.48 15.96 1.35
CA SER A 46 8.13 17.26 1.97
C SER A 46 6.75 17.82 1.57
N ASP A 47 6.16 17.33 0.48
CA ASP A 47 4.86 17.76 -0.07
C ASP A 47 3.74 16.73 0.15
N VAL A 48 3.96 15.75 1.04
CA VAL A 48 2.96 14.77 1.46
C VAL A 48 2.85 14.81 2.98
N GLY A 49 1.79 15.42 3.50
CA GLY A 49 1.50 15.43 4.94
C GLY A 49 1.06 14.05 5.45
N VAL A 50 1.27 13.80 6.75
CA VAL A 50 0.87 12.54 7.42
C VAL A 50 -0.65 12.30 7.38
N ASP A 51 -1.43 13.37 7.24
CA ASP A 51 -2.89 13.38 7.11
C ASP A 51 -3.37 13.22 5.65
N TYR A 52 -2.45 13.16 4.68
CA TYR A 52 -2.80 13.02 3.27
C TYR A 52 -3.42 11.65 3.01
N PHE A 53 -4.52 11.58 2.25
CA PHE A 53 -5.29 10.34 2.06
C PHE A 53 -4.49 9.15 1.51
N ALA A 54 -3.39 9.42 0.80
CA ALA A 54 -2.50 8.42 0.23
C ALA A 54 -1.16 8.30 0.97
N PHE A 55 -0.99 8.97 2.12
CA PHE A 55 0.28 9.01 2.86
C PHE A 55 0.85 7.60 3.09
N GLY A 56 0.10 6.72 3.77
CA GLY A 56 0.57 5.37 4.04
C GLY A 56 0.89 4.55 2.78
N ALA A 57 0.12 4.74 1.70
CA ALA A 57 0.37 4.04 0.43
C ALA A 57 1.65 4.55 -0.26
N ILE A 58 1.90 5.86 -0.20
CA ILE A 58 3.09 6.50 -0.75
C ILE A 58 4.33 6.05 0.03
N GLU A 59 4.30 6.14 1.36
CA GLU A 59 5.41 5.73 2.23
C GLU A 59 5.70 4.23 2.09
N TYR A 60 4.68 3.39 2.04
CA TYR A 60 4.84 1.95 1.83
C TYR A 60 5.58 1.63 0.52
N LEU A 61 5.12 2.21 -0.60
CA LEU A 61 5.73 1.97 -1.90
C LEU A 61 7.10 2.63 -2.05
N ALA A 62 7.36 3.74 -1.36
CA ALA A 62 8.68 4.35 -1.26
C ALA A 62 9.65 3.46 -0.46
N GLY A 63 9.19 2.88 0.65
CA GLY A 63 9.95 1.92 1.44
C GLY A 63 10.31 0.64 0.68
N LEU A 64 9.45 0.22 -0.27
CA LEU A 64 9.76 -0.87 -1.22
C LEU A 64 10.72 -0.45 -2.34
N GLY A 65 11.05 0.84 -2.47
CA GLY A 65 11.84 1.37 -3.58
C GLY A 65 11.11 1.37 -4.92
N LEU A 66 9.78 1.22 -4.92
CA LEU A 66 8.94 1.22 -6.12
C LEU A 66 8.53 2.63 -6.54
N LEU A 67 8.31 3.52 -5.58
CA LEU A 67 7.97 4.92 -5.83
C LEU A 67 9.10 5.85 -5.38
N GLU A 68 9.45 6.76 -6.28
CA GLU A 68 10.47 7.78 -6.05
C GLU A 68 9.88 9.17 -6.29
N GLY A 69 10.41 10.15 -5.56
CA GLY A 69 10.17 11.56 -5.78
C GLY A 69 11.34 12.23 -6.49
N SER A 70 11.25 13.54 -6.69
CA SER A 70 12.35 14.36 -7.20
C SER A 70 12.57 15.55 -6.28
N ASN A 71 13.83 15.82 -5.94
CA ASN A 71 14.22 16.94 -5.08
C ASN A 71 13.45 16.98 -3.74
N GLY A 72 13.25 15.82 -3.10
CA GLY A 72 12.53 15.70 -1.83
C GLY A 72 11.00 15.88 -1.93
N LYS A 73 10.43 15.87 -3.14
CA LYS A 73 8.99 16.00 -3.39
C LYS A 73 8.43 14.81 -4.16
N PHE A 74 7.25 14.35 -3.78
CA PHE A 74 6.51 13.30 -4.45
C PHE A 74 5.66 13.82 -5.61
N ASN A 75 5.16 15.06 -5.55
CA ASN A 75 4.20 15.66 -6.46
C ASN A 75 2.88 14.85 -6.55
N PRO A 76 2.15 14.66 -5.44
CA PRO A 76 1.02 13.71 -5.35
C PRO A 76 -0.13 14.00 -6.32
N LYS A 77 -0.36 15.28 -6.65
CA LYS A 77 -1.44 15.74 -7.54
C LYS A 77 -1.07 15.71 -9.03
N ALA A 78 0.20 15.48 -9.37
CA ALA A 78 0.61 15.44 -10.76
C ALA A 78 0.04 14.19 -11.44
N PRO A 79 -0.47 14.29 -12.68
CA PRO A 79 -0.83 13.12 -13.48
C PRO A 79 0.39 12.20 -13.66
N ILE A 80 0.17 10.89 -13.58
CA ILE A 80 1.24 9.90 -13.78
C ILE A 80 1.30 9.44 -15.23
N LYS A 81 2.52 9.34 -15.78
CA LYS A 81 2.76 8.91 -17.16
C LYS A 81 2.77 7.38 -17.28
N ARG A 82 2.45 6.90 -18.47
CA ARG A 82 2.51 5.46 -18.81
C ARG A 82 3.91 4.86 -18.63
N SER A 83 4.96 5.62 -18.94
CA SER A 83 6.36 5.19 -18.75
C SER A 83 6.73 5.04 -17.26
N GLU A 84 6.24 5.91 -16.39
CA GLU A 84 6.43 5.80 -14.93
C GLU A 84 5.76 4.53 -14.40
N ILE A 85 4.50 4.30 -14.76
CA ILE A 85 3.78 3.08 -14.38
C ILE A 85 4.50 1.82 -14.88
N ALA A 86 5.02 1.86 -16.11
CA ALA A 86 5.74 0.74 -16.69
C ALA A 86 7.02 0.40 -15.92
N LYS A 87 7.82 1.41 -15.51
CA LYS A 87 8.98 1.19 -14.61
C LYS A 87 8.53 0.48 -13.35
N ILE A 88 7.52 1.00 -12.68
CA ILE A 88 7.09 0.52 -11.36
C ILE A 88 6.62 -0.94 -11.43
N ILE A 89 5.76 -1.26 -12.39
CA ILE A 89 5.24 -2.62 -12.56
C ILE A 89 6.35 -3.58 -13.04
N ALA A 90 7.27 -3.14 -13.89
CA ALA A 90 8.39 -3.98 -14.30
C ALA A 90 9.28 -4.35 -13.10
N LEU A 91 9.55 -3.37 -12.22
CA LEU A 91 10.34 -3.58 -11.01
C LEU A 91 9.64 -4.53 -10.04
N ASP A 92 8.37 -4.26 -9.71
CA ASP A 92 7.57 -5.11 -8.81
C ASP A 92 7.48 -6.56 -9.32
N LYS A 93 7.16 -6.74 -10.60
CA LYS A 93 6.98 -8.07 -11.20
C LYS A 93 8.29 -8.75 -11.57
N GLY A 94 9.42 -8.06 -11.47
CA GLY A 94 10.71 -8.55 -11.96
C GLY A 94 10.74 -8.78 -13.47
N TYR A 95 9.88 -8.11 -14.24
CA TYR A 95 9.80 -8.29 -15.68
C TYR A 95 11.04 -7.74 -16.39
N LYS A 96 11.60 -8.56 -17.29
CA LYS A 96 12.76 -8.19 -18.11
C LYS A 96 12.56 -8.67 -19.53
N ALA A 97 12.82 -7.80 -20.51
CA ALA A 97 12.95 -8.20 -21.90
C ALA A 97 14.38 -8.72 -22.15
N PRO A 98 14.57 -9.83 -22.90
CA PRO A 98 15.90 -10.22 -23.35
C PRO A 98 16.43 -9.18 -24.36
N PRO A 99 17.77 -9.04 -24.51
CA PRO A 99 18.35 -8.08 -25.46
C PRO A 99 17.90 -8.24 -26.91
N SER A 100 17.42 -9.43 -27.30
CA SER A 100 16.88 -9.72 -28.62
C SER A 100 15.46 -9.23 -28.85
N TYR A 101 14.73 -8.86 -27.79
CA TYR A 101 13.37 -8.36 -27.92
C TYR A 101 13.40 -6.87 -28.24
N VAL A 102 12.85 -6.53 -29.41
CA VAL A 102 12.64 -5.16 -29.84
C VAL A 102 11.16 -4.83 -29.69
N ILE A 103 10.88 -3.72 -29.02
CA ILE A 103 9.51 -3.24 -28.87
C ILE A 103 8.88 -2.96 -30.25
N LYS A 104 7.63 -3.35 -30.41
CA LYS A 104 6.88 -3.22 -31.67
C LYS A 104 6.29 -1.82 -31.84
N ALA A 105 6.09 -1.11 -30.74
CA ALA A 105 5.63 0.27 -30.73
C ALA A 105 6.59 1.19 -31.49
N ARG A 106 6.04 2.12 -32.28
CA ARG A 106 6.82 3.00 -33.18
C ARG A 106 7.21 4.34 -32.55
N ASP A 107 6.68 4.66 -31.36
CA ASP A 107 6.82 5.95 -30.69
C ASP A 107 7.77 5.95 -29.50
N ILE A 108 8.63 4.94 -29.41
CA ILE A 108 9.68 4.88 -28.40
C ILE A 108 10.96 4.32 -29.01
N THR A 109 12.10 4.83 -28.57
CA THR A 109 13.42 4.39 -29.02
C THR A 109 14.24 3.94 -27.83
N THR A 110 15.32 3.20 -28.08
CA THR A 110 16.26 2.72 -27.05
C THR A 110 16.91 3.82 -26.22
N LYS A 111 16.82 5.09 -26.66
CA LYS A 111 17.30 6.26 -25.90
C LYS A 111 16.33 6.72 -24.82
N HIS A 112 15.06 6.28 -24.87
CA HIS A 112 14.08 6.64 -23.86
C HIS A 112 14.40 5.94 -22.54
N TRP A 113 14.43 6.68 -21.43
CA TRP A 113 14.81 6.14 -20.11
C TRP A 113 13.96 4.92 -19.69
N ALA A 114 12.70 4.87 -20.13
CA ALA A 114 11.78 3.78 -19.82
C ALA A 114 11.77 2.64 -20.86
N TYR A 115 12.67 2.65 -21.86
CA TYR A 115 12.61 1.70 -22.97
C TYR A 115 12.58 0.25 -22.50
N ASP A 116 13.51 -0.14 -21.63
CA ASP A 116 13.63 -1.53 -21.18
C ASP A 116 12.40 -1.99 -20.38
N TYR A 117 11.85 -1.13 -19.53
CA TYR A 117 10.65 -1.42 -18.76
C TYR A 117 9.42 -1.58 -19.66
N MET A 118 9.26 -0.68 -20.64
CA MET A 118 8.14 -0.73 -21.57
C MET A 118 8.25 -1.92 -22.52
N ALA A 119 9.47 -2.28 -22.94
CA ALA A 119 9.73 -3.50 -23.71
C ALA A 119 9.38 -4.75 -22.90
N ALA A 120 9.73 -4.80 -21.62
CA ALA A 120 9.36 -5.89 -20.73
C ALA A 120 7.83 -6.04 -20.61
N LEU A 121 7.10 -4.94 -20.38
CA LEU A 121 5.65 -5.00 -20.27
C LEU A 121 4.94 -5.31 -21.61
N GLU A 122 5.48 -4.86 -22.75
CA GLU A 122 4.93 -5.22 -24.07
C GLU A 122 5.12 -6.71 -24.34
N ARG A 123 6.28 -7.27 -23.98
CA ARG A 123 6.58 -8.70 -24.09
C ARG A 123 5.61 -9.55 -23.27
N GLU A 124 5.37 -9.15 -22.02
CA GLU A 124 4.42 -9.83 -21.11
C GLU A 124 2.95 -9.53 -21.46
N LYS A 125 2.69 -8.76 -22.53
CA LYS A 125 1.35 -8.35 -22.99
C LYS A 125 0.55 -7.57 -21.93
N VAL A 126 1.24 -6.95 -20.98
CA VAL A 126 0.67 -6.09 -19.94
C VAL A 126 0.39 -4.72 -20.50
N LEU A 127 1.42 -4.09 -21.09
CA LEU A 127 1.30 -2.81 -21.76
C LEU A 127 0.97 -3.05 -23.23
N VAL A 128 -0.28 -2.77 -23.60
CA VAL A 128 -0.73 -2.83 -24.98
C VAL A 128 -1.13 -1.42 -25.41
N GLY A 129 -0.49 -0.96 -26.48
CA GLY A 129 -0.79 0.30 -27.12
C GLY A 129 -2.01 0.24 -28.06
N SER A 130 -2.26 1.32 -28.79
CA SER A 130 -3.20 1.35 -29.91
C SER A 130 -2.51 1.93 -31.14
N ASP A 131 -2.92 1.53 -32.34
CA ASP A 131 -2.41 2.11 -33.60
C ASP A 131 -0.88 1.94 -33.79
N GLY A 132 -0.31 0.93 -33.11
CA GLY A 132 1.12 0.68 -33.05
C GLY A 132 1.90 1.67 -32.19
N LEU A 133 1.24 2.37 -31.26
CA LEU A 133 1.82 3.37 -30.35
C LEU A 133 1.52 3.01 -28.89
N ILE A 134 2.50 3.15 -28.00
CA ILE A 134 2.34 2.88 -26.55
C ILE A 134 2.26 4.16 -25.71
N ARG A 135 2.58 5.30 -26.31
CA ARG A 135 2.45 6.67 -25.80
C ARG A 135 3.14 6.85 -24.45
N PRO A 136 4.48 6.71 -24.38
CA PRO A 136 5.21 6.67 -23.10
C PRO A 136 5.03 7.91 -22.22
N ASN A 137 4.81 9.07 -22.85
CA ASN A 137 4.72 10.36 -22.18
C ASN A 137 3.30 10.81 -21.88
N ASP A 138 2.29 10.06 -22.34
CA ASP A 138 0.90 10.36 -22.08
C ASP A 138 0.53 9.92 -20.67
N ASN A 139 -0.40 10.67 -20.09
CA ASN A 139 -1.01 10.34 -18.80
C ASN A 139 -2.01 9.20 -19.00
N ILE A 140 -2.23 8.41 -17.96
CA ILE A 140 -3.16 7.27 -18.01
C ILE A 140 -4.52 7.64 -17.46
N THR A 141 -5.58 7.14 -18.11
CA THR A 141 -6.94 7.19 -17.55
C THR A 141 -7.17 6.08 -16.53
N ARG A 142 -8.16 6.25 -15.66
CA ARG A 142 -8.55 5.24 -14.66
C ARG A 142 -8.96 3.91 -15.30
N ALA A 143 -9.65 3.93 -16.44
CA ALA A 143 -10.03 2.71 -17.17
C ALA A 143 -8.81 1.98 -17.74
N GLU A 144 -7.84 2.71 -18.31
CA GLU A 144 -6.60 2.12 -18.82
C GLU A 144 -5.75 1.53 -17.70
N LEU A 145 -5.65 2.23 -16.56
CA LEU A 145 -4.96 1.70 -15.39
C LEU A 145 -5.61 0.41 -14.90
N ALA A 146 -6.95 0.35 -14.84
CA ALA A 146 -7.66 -0.86 -14.43
C ALA A 146 -7.34 -2.06 -15.33
N VAL A 147 -7.32 -1.85 -16.65
CA VAL A 147 -6.93 -2.91 -17.61
C VAL A 147 -5.48 -3.31 -17.45
N LEU A 148 -4.59 -2.34 -17.28
CA LEU A 148 -3.15 -2.57 -17.15
C LEU A 148 -2.82 -3.36 -15.86
N LEU A 149 -3.36 -2.96 -14.72
CA LEU A 149 -3.20 -3.69 -13.46
C LEU A 149 -3.81 -5.09 -13.52
N ASN A 150 -5.01 -5.24 -14.10
CA ASN A 150 -5.62 -6.57 -14.26
C ASN A 150 -4.75 -7.50 -15.12
N ARG A 151 -4.08 -7.00 -16.15
CA ARG A 151 -3.14 -7.81 -16.94
C ARG A 151 -1.87 -8.18 -16.17
N ALA A 152 -1.32 -7.25 -15.39
CA ALA A 152 -0.09 -7.47 -14.62
C ALA A 152 -0.28 -8.43 -13.43
N TYR A 153 -1.41 -8.32 -12.71
CA TYR A 153 -1.63 -9.01 -11.44
C TYR A 153 -2.68 -10.13 -11.52
N ASN A 154 -3.36 -10.28 -12.67
CA ASN A 154 -4.33 -11.34 -12.94
C ASN A 154 -5.35 -11.52 -11.79
N TYR A 155 -6.04 -10.44 -11.45
CA TYR A 155 -7.01 -10.42 -10.35
C TYR A 155 -8.09 -11.49 -10.48
N ALA A 156 -8.58 -11.95 -9.33
CA ALA A 156 -9.64 -12.95 -9.23
C ALA A 156 -10.92 -12.47 -9.93
N GLN A 157 -11.68 -13.42 -10.49
CA GLN A 157 -12.93 -13.10 -11.17
C GLN A 157 -14.00 -12.66 -10.15
N PRO A 158 -14.84 -11.67 -10.50
CA PRO A 158 -16.00 -11.29 -9.70
C PRO A 158 -16.97 -12.49 -9.51
N PRO A 159 -17.39 -12.83 -8.28
CA PRO A 159 -18.53 -13.72 -8.07
C PRO A 159 -19.84 -13.05 -8.52
N ARG A 160 -19.86 -11.71 -8.52
CA ARG A 160 -20.92 -10.85 -9.05
C ARG A 160 -20.31 -9.57 -9.61
N PHE A 161 -20.92 -9.02 -10.64
CA PHE A 161 -20.50 -7.74 -11.20
C PHE A 161 -21.15 -6.58 -10.41
N TYR A 162 -20.33 -5.60 -10.06
CA TYR A 162 -20.73 -4.32 -9.49
C TYR A 162 -21.15 -3.35 -10.60
N SER A 163 -22.13 -2.50 -10.30
CA SER A 163 -22.57 -1.43 -11.19
C SER A 163 -22.00 -0.09 -10.77
N PHE A 164 -21.46 0.65 -11.74
CA PHE A 164 -21.02 2.04 -11.59
C PHE A 164 -21.92 2.91 -12.47
N THR A 165 -22.24 4.13 -12.02
CA THR A 165 -23.23 5.00 -12.68
C THR A 165 -22.80 5.46 -14.08
N ASP A 166 -21.50 5.40 -14.36
CA ASP A 166 -20.84 5.89 -15.58
C ASP A 166 -20.09 4.79 -16.37
N VAL A 167 -20.23 3.52 -15.98
CA VAL A 167 -19.63 2.37 -16.69
C VAL A 167 -20.71 1.42 -17.17
N ARG A 168 -21.00 1.47 -18.47
CA ARG A 168 -21.92 0.53 -19.13
C ARG A 168 -21.31 -0.86 -19.29
N HIS A 169 -22.15 -1.89 -19.38
CA HIS A 169 -21.73 -3.27 -19.66
C HIS A 169 -20.85 -3.42 -20.91
N SER A 170 -21.10 -2.62 -21.95
CA SER A 170 -20.35 -2.62 -23.20
C SER A 170 -19.03 -1.85 -23.15
N HIS A 171 -18.70 -1.22 -22.01
CA HIS A 171 -17.46 -0.47 -21.87
C HIS A 171 -16.26 -1.44 -21.93
N TRP A 172 -15.24 -1.12 -22.72
CA TRP A 172 -14.09 -2.00 -22.97
C TRP A 172 -13.31 -2.39 -21.69
N ALA A 173 -13.30 -1.50 -20.69
CA ALA A 173 -12.68 -1.76 -19.38
C ALA A 173 -13.62 -2.41 -18.36
N TYR A 174 -14.88 -2.69 -18.71
CA TYR A 174 -15.93 -3.13 -17.77
C TYR A 174 -15.50 -4.31 -16.90
N HIS A 175 -14.91 -5.35 -17.52
CA HIS A 175 -14.45 -6.54 -16.81
C HIS A 175 -13.28 -6.25 -15.87
N SER A 176 -12.29 -5.48 -16.32
CA SER A 176 -11.13 -5.14 -15.48
C SER A 176 -11.53 -4.27 -14.29
N ILE A 177 -12.41 -3.28 -14.49
CA ILE A 177 -12.95 -2.45 -13.41
C ILE A 177 -13.64 -3.31 -12.34
N ASN A 178 -14.45 -4.27 -12.77
CA ASN A 178 -15.15 -5.18 -11.88
C ASN A 178 -14.23 -6.13 -11.11
N LYS A 179 -13.13 -6.59 -11.75
CA LYS A 179 -12.10 -7.35 -11.06
C LYS A 179 -11.40 -6.50 -9.99
N LEU A 180 -11.02 -5.26 -10.31
CA LEU A 180 -10.45 -4.35 -9.31
C LEU A 180 -11.39 -4.15 -8.12
N ALA A 181 -12.69 -3.96 -8.38
CA ALA A 181 -13.70 -3.79 -7.33
C ALA A 181 -13.83 -5.05 -6.44
N THR A 182 -13.85 -6.24 -7.06
CA THR A 182 -13.91 -7.53 -6.35
C THR A 182 -12.70 -7.75 -5.46
N ASN A 183 -11.52 -7.31 -5.90
CA ASN A 183 -10.26 -7.54 -5.20
C ASN A 183 -9.91 -6.38 -4.24
N GLY A 184 -10.87 -5.50 -3.92
CA GLY A 184 -10.69 -4.41 -2.95
C GLY A 184 -9.80 -3.25 -3.44
N ILE A 185 -9.48 -3.19 -4.73
CA ILE A 185 -8.56 -2.20 -5.31
C ILE A 185 -9.27 -0.85 -5.54
N THR A 186 -10.56 -0.90 -5.85
CA THR A 186 -11.45 0.26 -6.01
C THR A 186 -12.77 -0.01 -5.29
N ALA A 187 -13.58 1.04 -5.09
CA ALA A 187 -14.91 0.93 -4.49
C ALA A 187 -15.80 -0.12 -5.20
N GLN A 188 -16.64 -0.80 -4.41
CA GLN A 188 -17.58 -1.84 -4.84
C GLN A 188 -18.88 -1.25 -5.45
N GLY A 189 -18.75 -0.46 -6.51
CA GLY A 189 -19.89 0.12 -7.24
C GLY A 189 -20.70 1.14 -6.42
N GLY A 190 -21.92 1.44 -6.88
CA GLY A 190 -22.85 2.38 -6.23
C GLY A 190 -22.59 3.86 -6.54
N SER A 191 -21.38 4.22 -6.94
CA SER A 191 -20.99 5.56 -7.40
C SER A 191 -20.35 5.53 -8.79
N ALA A 192 -19.95 6.70 -9.30
CA ALA A 192 -19.18 6.81 -10.53
C ALA A 192 -17.77 6.21 -10.35
N PHE A 193 -17.26 5.51 -11.37
CA PHE A 193 -15.88 5.05 -11.44
C PHE A 193 -14.93 6.13 -12.00
N ASN A 194 -15.46 7.05 -12.82
CA ASN A 194 -14.76 8.07 -13.59
C ASN A 194 -13.73 7.48 -14.59
N PRO A 195 -14.13 6.62 -15.54
CA PRO A 195 -13.21 5.84 -16.37
C PRO A 195 -12.25 6.70 -17.21
N ASN A 196 -12.67 7.90 -17.61
CA ASN A 196 -11.90 8.80 -18.46
C ASN A 196 -11.05 9.82 -17.68
N ALA A 197 -11.17 9.86 -16.35
CA ALA A 197 -10.37 10.78 -15.54
C ALA A 197 -8.90 10.33 -15.54
N GLN A 198 -8.00 11.31 -15.59
CA GLN A 198 -6.56 11.08 -15.49
C GLN A 198 -6.21 10.66 -14.07
N VAL A 199 -5.26 9.74 -13.95
CA VAL A 199 -4.79 9.24 -12.64
C VAL A 199 -3.63 10.11 -12.16
N THR A 200 -3.72 10.58 -10.92
CA THR A 200 -2.62 11.26 -10.23
C THR A 200 -1.62 10.26 -9.64
N ARG A 201 -0.40 10.71 -9.35
CA ARG A 201 0.63 9.90 -8.69
C ARG A 201 0.16 9.32 -7.35
N ALA A 202 -0.58 10.10 -6.55
CA ALA A 202 -1.15 9.64 -5.29
C ALA A 202 -2.24 8.58 -5.48
N GLU A 203 -3.14 8.77 -6.45
CA GLU A 203 -4.15 7.75 -6.75
C GLU A 203 -3.47 6.46 -7.22
N PHE A 204 -2.52 6.53 -8.15
CA PHE A 204 -1.78 5.34 -8.59
C PHE A 204 -1.11 4.61 -7.42
N ALA A 205 -0.46 5.35 -6.51
CA ALA A 205 0.12 4.78 -5.30
C ALA A 205 -0.91 3.99 -4.49
N LEU A 206 -2.12 4.53 -4.32
CA LEU A 206 -3.20 3.84 -3.60
C LEU A 206 -3.70 2.59 -4.33
N PHE A 207 -3.87 2.64 -5.66
CA PHE A 207 -4.24 1.46 -6.46
C PHE A 207 -3.18 0.34 -6.35
N LEU A 208 -1.91 0.70 -6.43
CA LEU A 208 -0.81 -0.26 -6.35
C LEU A 208 -0.63 -0.79 -4.93
N ALA A 209 -0.67 0.04 -3.89
CA ALA A 209 -0.57 -0.40 -2.50
C ALA A 209 -1.66 -1.43 -2.16
N ARG A 210 -2.92 -1.18 -2.58
CA ARG A 210 -4.03 -2.15 -2.47
C ARG A 210 -3.80 -3.46 -3.20
N THR A 211 -3.00 -3.42 -4.26
CA THR A 211 -2.67 -4.61 -5.04
C THR A 211 -1.63 -5.46 -4.32
N LEU A 212 -0.67 -4.82 -3.66
CA LEU A 212 0.47 -5.47 -3.04
C LEU A 212 0.22 -5.84 -1.57
N ASP A 213 -0.73 -5.19 -0.90
CA ASP A 213 -0.98 -5.39 0.52
C ASP A 213 -2.46 -5.16 0.89
N ASP A 214 -3.03 -6.14 1.58
CA ASP A 214 -4.44 -6.18 1.95
C ASP A 214 -4.83 -5.08 2.94
N ARG A 215 -3.88 -4.53 3.71
CA ARG A 215 -4.12 -3.46 4.69
C ARG A 215 -4.63 -2.16 4.06
N PHE A 216 -4.40 -1.97 2.77
CA PHE A 216 -4.86 -0.78 2.03
C PHE A 216 -6.22 -0.97 1.34
N LYS A 217 -6.73 -2.21 1.27
CA LYS A 217 -7.99 -2.54 0.57
C LYS A 217 -9.20 -1.93 1.27
N HIS A 218 -10.26 -1.72 0.49
CA HIS A 218 -11.59 -1.35 0.99
C HIS A 218 -12.34 -2.56 1.55
#